data_AF-A0A078FUE0-F1
#
_entry.id   AF-A0A078FUE0-F1
#
_cell.length_a   1.000
_cell.length_b   1.000
_cell.length_c   1.000
_cell.angle_alpha   90.00
_cell.angle_beta   90.00
_cell.angle_gamma   90.00
#
_symmetry.space_group_name_H-M   'P 1'
#
loop_
_entity.id
_entity.type
_entity.pdbx_description
1 polymer ?
#
loop_
_entity_poly.entity_id
_entity_poly.type
_entity_poly.pdbx_seq_one_letter_code
_entity_poly.pdbx_strand_id
1 'polypeptide(L)'
;MADDAAKALGNAAFSSDDFTSAIHHYTSAITLSPTNHILFSNRSAAYASLRNYADALSDAIKTVELKPDWAKGYSRLGAAHWGLNQFQEAAAAYTKGLEIDPSNEAMVSGLADAKKKQEMKERAKTANKLGTAAFKNGDFESAIQHYTTAMEMDDEDIAYITNRAAVYLQMEKYKECIEDCDKAVEKGIELGSDHKMIARVLTRKGTAFVKMAKCSKDYEPAIEAYRRALTVHRSNAEAFNKMKEAERAKQVWERREYIDPKISDEEREKGDEFFEKKMYADAIKQYAEAIKRNPEDPKAYSNRAACYNKLGAFPNGLEDAEKCIELDPKFSGGYIRKAEVEFYLKEYDNAMKTYVEGLNHDPNNQELRHGVTSCIQEINKANRGDVTPKELKERQAKGMEDPEIRNILTDPVIRQVMSDLEENLSAAQKQMKNPVIQSKIQKLIGAGIVQMK
;
A
#
# COMPACT_ATOMS: atom_id res chain seq x y z
N MET A 1 42.55 9.31 57.19
CA MET A 1 43.86 8.87 56.63
C MET A 1 43.69 8.06 55.35
N ALA A 2 42.83 7.02 55.31
CA ALA A 2 42.59 6.26 54.07
C ALA A 2 41.70 7.00 53.05
N ASP A 3 40.73 7.77 53.54
CA ASP A 3 39.85 8.66 52.77
C ASP A 3 40.61 9.83 52.13
N ASP A 4 41.54 10.45 52.87
CA ASP A 4 42.39 11.52 52.34
C ASP A 4 43.37 11.05 51.26
N ALA A 5 43.90 9.83 51.40
CA ALA A 5 44.75 9.21 50.37
C ALA A 5 43.95 8.93 49.08
N ALA A 6 42.74 8.37 49.20
CA ALA A 6 41.86 8.14 48.05
C ALA A 6 41.43 9.45 47.37
N LYS A 7 41.14 10.50 48.16
CA LYS A 7 40.85 11.85 47.65
C LYS A 7 42.05 12.45 46.91
N ALA A 8 43.27 12.29 47.43
CA ALA A 8 44.48 12.78 46.79
C ALA A 8 44.74 12.09 45.44
N LEU A 9 44.54 10.76 45.38
CA LEU A 9 44.60 10.00 44.12
C LEU A 9 43.53 10.47 43.12
N GLY A 10 42.30 10.71 43.58
CA GLY A 10 41.24 11.26 42.74
C GLY A 10 41.57 12.65 42.19
N ASN A 11 42.13 13.54 43.01
CA ASN A 11 42.56 14.88 42.59
C ASN A 11 43.73 14.81 41.60
N ALA A 12 44.69 13.91 41.83
CA ALA A 12 45.83 13.71 40.93
C ALA A 12 45.36 13.20 39.56
N ALA A 13 44.51 12.17 39.53
CA ALA A 13 43.91 11.64 38.32
C ALA A 13 43.10 12.73 37.57
N PHE A 14 42.28 13.50 38.30
CA PHE A 14 41.52 14.62 37.72
C PHE A 14 42.43 15.67 37.09
N SER A 15 43.56 15.98 37.72
CA SER A 15 44.53 16.97 37.21
C SER A 15 45.34 16.46 36.02
N SER A 16 45.35 15.14 35.78
CA SER A 16 45.95 14.50 34.61
C SER A 16 44.93 14.17 33.51
N ASP A 17 43.72 14.77 33.57
CA ASP A 17 42.59 14.51 32.67
C ASP A 17 42.13 13.03 32.61
N ASP A 18 42.57 12.19 33.56
CA ASP A 18 42.09 10.83 33.73
C ASP A 18 40.84 10.83 34.61
N PHE A 19 39.74 11.31 34.02
CA PHE A 19 38.46 11.45 34.73
C PHE A 19 37.86 10.09 35.13
N THR A 20 38.14 9.01 34.41
CA THR A 20 37.66 7.67 34.75
C THR A 20 38.31 7.17 36.03
N SER A 21 39.64 7.27 36.15
CA SER A 21 40.33 6.92 37.39
C SER A 21 39.97 7.89 38.53
N ALA A 22 39.76 9.18 38.22
CA ALA A 22 39.28 10.14 39.20
C ALA A 22 37.92 9.72 39.79
N ILE A 23 36.96 9.33 38.95
CA ILE A 23 35.65 8.81 39.39
C ILE A 23 35.82 7.57 40.28
N HIS A 24 36.69 6.63 39.88
CA HIS A 24 36.96 5.43 40.67
C HIS A 24 37.51 5.75 42.06
N HIS A 25 38.51 6.62 42.14
CA HIS A 25 39.13 7.03 43.40
C HIS A 25 38.18 7.85 44.28
N TYR A 26 37.41 8.79 43.71
CA TYR A 26 36.40 9.52 44.47
C TYR A 26 35.28 8.61 44.96
N THR A 27 34.86 7.62 44.16
CA THR A 27 33.86 6.62 44.60
C THR A 27 34.37 5.82 45.78
N SER A 28 35.64 5.41 45.74
CA SER A 28 36.29 4.71 46.86
C SER A 28 36.37 5.60 48.10
N ALA A 29 36.71 6.89 47.93
CA ALA A 29 36.74 7.86 49.01
C ALA A 29 35.34 8.13 49.61
N ILE A 30 34.28 8.16 48.78
CA ILE A 30 32.89 8.35 49.22
C ILE A 30 32.42 7.16 50.07
N THR A 31 32.79 5.93 49.71
CA THR A 31 32.50 4.75 50.54
C THR A 31 33.08 4.88 51.95
N LEU A 32 34.26 5.47 52.07
CA LEU A 32 34.93 5.70 53.36
C LEU A 32 34.40 6.95 54.09
N SER A 33 33.80 7.90 53.37
CA SER A 33 33.34 9.19 53.91
C SER A 33 32.08 9.69 53.18
N PRO A 34 30.91 9.06 53.44
CA PRO A 34 29.69 9.27 52.65
C PRO A 34 29.00 10.61 52.89
N THR A 35 29.44 11.39 53.88
CA THR A 35 28.90 12.73 54.20
C THR A 35 29.81 13.86 53.72
N ASN A 36 30.92 13.55 53.05
CA ASN A 36 31.87 14.55 52.58
C ASN A 36 31.43 15.14 51.22
N HIS A 37 30.70 16.26 51.29
CA HIS A 37 30.22 17.03 50.14
C HIS A 37 31.30 17.39 49.10
N ILE A 38 32.58 17.54 49.50
CA ILE A 38 33.68 17.87 48.56
C ILE A 38 33.92 16.70 47.59
N LEU A 39 33.83 15.45 48.08
CA LEU A 39 34.04 14.27 47.25
C LEU A 39 32.96 14.14 46.18
N PHE A 40 31.69 14.37 46.54
CA PHE A 40 30.59 14.43 45.59
C PHE A 40 30.77 15.57 44.58
N SER A 41 31.17 16.77 45.02
CA SER A 41 31.47 17.89 44.11
C SER A 41 32.59 17.56 43.12
N ASN A 42 33.65 16.88 43.57
CA ASN A 42 34.78 16.55 42.72
C ASN A 42 34.44 15.41 41.75
N ARG A 43 33.65 14.42 42.18
CA ARG A 43 33.17 13.34 41.32
C ARG A 43 32.13 13.85 40.31
N SER A 44 31.25 14.75 40.71
CA SER A 44 30.34 15.49 39.81
C SER A 44 31.12 16.20 38.70
N ALA A 45 32.23 16.87 39.04
CA ALA A 45 33.09 17.52 38.06
C ALA A 45 33.71 16.51 37.08
N ALA A 46 34.16 15.35 37.58
CA ALA A 46 34.74 14.32 36.74
C ALA A 46 33.71 13.70 35.79
N TYR A 47 32.49 13.44 36.26
CA TYR A 47 31.37 13.03 35.42
C TYR A 47 31.04 14.07 34.34
N ALA A 48 30.99 15.36 34.70
CA ALA A 48 30.75 16.44 33.76
C ALA A 48 31.86 16.55 32.68
N SER A 49 33.13 16.36 33.05
CA SER A 49 34.25 16.32 32.09
C SER A 49 34.12 15.17 31.08
N LEU A 50 33.49 14.05 31.46
CA LEU A 50 33.15 12.94 30.57
C LEU A 50 31.80 13.12 29.84
N ARG A 51 31.16 14.29 29.96
CA ARG A 51 29.80 14.58 29.46
C ARG A 51 28.71 13.67 30.02
N ASN A 52 28.98 12.99 31.13
CA ASN A 52 28.01 12.19 31.85
C ASN A 52 27.24 13.10 32.83
N TYR A 53 26.40 13.97 32.27
CA TYR A 53 25.77 15.02 33.05
C TYR A 53 24.66 14.52 33.99
N ALA A 54 24.08 13.34 33.73
CA ALA A 54 23.09 12.73 34.61
C ALA A 54 23.71 12.29 35.95
N ASP A 55 24.85 11.60 35.91
CA ASP A 55 25.59 11.24 37.12
C ASP A 55 26.21 12.48 37.78
N ALA A 56 26.69 13.44 36.97
CA ALA A 56 27.17 14.72 37.49
C ALA A 56 26.07 15.48 38.27
N LEU A 57 24.83 15.45 37.77
CA LEU A 57 23.67 16.07 38.41
C LEU A 57 23.35 15.37 39.73
N SER A 58 23.32 14.03 39.75
CA SER A 58 23.08 13.24 40.97
C SER A 58 24.06 13.62 42.09
N ASP A 59 25.36 13.68 41.79
CA ASP A 59 26.38 14.07 42.76
C ASP A 59 26.32 15.55 43.13
N ALA A 60 25.94 16.43 42.20
CA ALA A 60 25.78 17.85 42.49
C ALA A 60 24.58 18.11 43.43
N ILE A 61 23.46 17.41 43.22
CA ILE A 61 22.31 17.41 44.13
C ILE A 61 22.77 16.94 45.52
N LYS A 62 23.48 15.81 45.59
CA LYS A 62 24.00 15.30 46.87
C LYS A 62 24.93 16.29 47.57
N THR A 63 25.73 17.02 46.80
CA THR A 63 26.63 18.07 47.32
C THR A 63 25.85 19.17 48.03
N VAL A 64 24.81 19.72 47.38
CA VAL A 64 24.00 20.81 47.97
C VAL A 64 23.07 20.31 49.07
N GLU A 65 22.66 19.04 49.06
CA GLU A 65 21.95 18.41 50.18
C GLU A 65 22.82 18.29 51.43
N LEU A 66 24.06 17.83 51.27
CA LEU A 66 25.00 17.64 52.38
C LEU A 66 25.53 18.97 52.93
N LYS A 67 25.66 19.98 52.05
CA LYS A 67 26.14 21.31 52.44
C LYS A 67 25.43 22.43 51.66
N PRO A 68 24.26 22.89 52.14
CA PRO A 68 23.43 23.87 51.42
C PRO A 68 23.94 25.31 51.47
N ASP A 69 24.92 25.61 52.32
CA ASP A 69 25.56 26.92 52.49
C ASP A 69 26.89 27.04 51.71
N TRP A 70 27.20 26.07 50.83
CA TRP A 70 28.44 26.06 50.06
C TRP A 70 28.22 26.40 48.59
N ALA A 71 28.62 27.61 48.21
CA ALA A 71 28.45 28.16 46.86
C ALA A 71 28.95 27.24 45.74
N LYS A 72 30.11 26.56 45.92
CA LYS A 72 30.68 25.66 44.90
C LYS A 72 29.78 24.47 44.58
N GLY A 73 28.96 24.00 45.52
CA GLY A 73 27.97 22.96 45.26
C GLY A 73 26.94 23.39 44.22
N TYR A 74 26.45 24.63 44.33
CA TYR A 74 25.51 25.21 43.36
C TYR A 74 26.16 25.51 42.01
N SER A 75 27.46 25.83 41.98
CA SER A 75 28.22 25.91 40.72
C SER A 75 28.24 24.56 39.98
N ARG A 76 28.45 23.44 40.71
CA ARG A 76 28.36 22.08 40.13
C ARG A 76 26.95 21.75 39.66
N LEU A 77 25.94 22.10 40.45
CA LEU A 77 24.54 21.86 40.12
C LEU A 77 24.11 22.61 38.86
N GLY A 78 24.46 23.89 38.76
CA GLY A 78 24.22 24.70 37.57
C GLY A 78 24.92 24.14 36.34
N ALA A 79 26.18 23.71 36.47
CA ALA A 79 26.94 23.13 35.36
C ALA A 79 26.36 21.79 34.88
N ALA A 80 25.87 20.94 35.80
CA ALA A 80 25.23 19.69 35.46
C ALA A 80 23.87 19.90 34.75
N HIS A 81 23.04 20.81 35.26
CA HIS A 81 21.79 21.20 34.58
C HIS A 81 22.05 21.81 33.20
N TRP A 82 23.07 22.67 33.07
CA TRP A 82 23.48 23.23 31.79
C TRP A 82 23.87 22.14 30.80
N GLY A 83 24.67 21.15 31.22
CA GLY A 83 25.06 20.02 30.37
C GLY A 83 23.88 19.12 29.96
N LEU A 84 22.79 19.12 30.72
CA LEU A 84 21.53 18.44 30.40
C LEU A 84 20.54 19.31 29.61
N ASN A 85 20.96 20.50 29.15
CA ASN A 85 20.11 21.49 28.46
C ASN A 85 18.90 21.98 29.30
N GLN A 86 18.98 21.84 30.62
CA GLN A 86 18.01 22.30 31.61
C GLN A 86 18.35 23.72 32.06
N PHE A 87 18.23 24.67 31.12
CA PHE A 87 18.76 26.03 31.31
C PHE A 87 18.03 26.83 32.38
N GLN A 88 16.73 26.57 32.59
CA GLN A 88 15.96 27.22 33.66
C GLN A 88 16.46 26.77 35.04
N GLU A 89 16.69 25.47 35.22
CA GLU A 89 17.21 24.87 36.44
C GLU A 89 18.67 25.28 36.67
N ALA A 90 19.47 25.35 35.61
CA ALA A 90 20.84 25.87 35.68
C ALA A 90 20.86 27.32 36.18
N ALA A 91 20.02 28.18 35.61
CA ALA A 91 19.90 29.57 36.05
C ALA A 91 19.45 29.67 37.52
N ALA A 92 18.52 28.83 37.96
CA ALA A 92 18.08 28.79 39.36
C ALA A 92 19.22 28.36 40.30
N ALA A 93 19.97 27.32 39.93
CA ALA A 93 21.12 26.85 40.70
C ALA A 93 22.22 27.92 40.81
N TYR A 94 22.61 28.54 39.70
CA TYR A 94 23.61 29.62 39.73
C TYR A 94 23.14 30.83 40.53
N THR A 95 21.87 31.21 40.42
CA THR A 95 21.29 32.32 41.21
C THR A 95 21.44 32.03 42.70
N LYS A 96 21.06 30.82 43.15
CA LYS A 96 21.19 30.42 44.55
C LYS A 96 22.64 30.33 45.02
N GLY A 97 23.57 29.91 44.15
CA GLY A 97 25.00 29.95 44.43
C GLY A 97 25.53 31.37 44.63
N LEU A 98 25.08 32.32 43.80
CA LEU A 98 25.45 33.74 43.86
C LEU A 98 24.83 34.47 45.07
N GLU A 99 23.72 33.98 45.63
CA GLU A 99 23.22 34.47 46.93
C GLU A 99 24.22 34.19 48.07
N ILE A 100 25.03 33.14 47.95
CA ILE A 100 26.04 32.73 48.94
C ILE A 100 27.41 33.35 48.64
N ASP A 101 27.83 33.35 47.37
CA ASP A 101 29.08 33.96 46.89
C ASP A 101 28.79 34.87 45.68
N PRO A 102 28.43 36.14 45.91
CA PRO A 102 28.10 37.08 44.84
C PRO A 102 29.26 37.40 43.90
N SER A 103 30.50 37.15 44.34
CA SER A 103 31.71 37.46 43.57
C SER A 103 32.16 36.33 42.63
N ASN A 104 31.42 35.22 42.58
CA ASN A 104 31.81 34.05 41.80
C ASN A 104 31.63 34.27 40.29
N GLU A 105 32.71 34.66 39.61
CA GLU A 105 32.69 34.96 38.16
C GLU A 105 32.16 33.80 37.30
N ALA A 106 32.50 32.56 37.64
CA ALA A 106 32.04 31.38 36.90
C ALA A 106 30.52 31.21 36.97
N MET A 107 29.91 31.46 38.14
CA MET A 107 28.45 31.41 38.29
C MET A 107 27.76 32.63 37.66
N VAL A 108 28.38 33.82 37.67
CA VAL A 108 27.87 34.99 36.95
C VAL A 108 27.80 34.71 35.44
N SER A 109 28.89 34.20 34.86
CA SER A 109 28.93 33.80 33.44
C SER A 109 27.92 32.69 33.16
N GLY A 110 27.92 31.63 33.97
CA GLY A 110 27.00 30.51 33.81
C GLY A 110 25.52 30.92 33.90
N LEU A 111 25.17 31.86 34.78
CA LEU A 111 23.82 32.41 34.88
C LEU A 111 23.43 33.21 33.64
N ALA A 112 24.33 34.05 33.14
CA ALA A 112 24.10 34.84 31.93
C ALA A 112 23.87 33.93 30.72
N ASP A 113 24.72 32.91 30.56
CA ASP A 113 24.61 31.93 29.49
C ASP A 113 23.31 31.11 29.59
N ALA A 114 22.99 30.61 30.80
CA ALA A 114 21.74 29.88 31.09
C ALA A 114 20.50 30.69 30.73
N LYS A 115 20.44 31.95 31.18
CA LYS A 115 19.32 32.86 30.86
C LYS A 115 19.22 33.13 29.36
N LYS A 116 20.34 33.39 28.69
CA LYS A 116 20.38 33.64 27.24
C LYS A 116 19.87 32.44 26.45
N LYS A 117 20.34 31.23 26.77
CA LYS A 117 19.88 30.00 26.10
C LYS A 117 18.41 29.70 26.39
N GLN A 118 17.96 29.90 27.63
CA GLN A 118 16.55 29.76 27.96
C GLN A 118 15.67 30.73 27.17
N GLU A 119 16.08 32.01 27.06
CA GLU A 119 15.36 33.01 26.29
C GLU A 119 15.30 32.66 24.79
N MET A 120 16.40 32.18 24.21
CA MET A 120 16.42 31.72 22.82
C MET A 120 15.44 30.56 22.58
N LYS A 121 15.38 29.57 23.48
CA LYS A 121 14.42 28.47 23.38
C LYS A 121 12.97 28.94 23.49
N GLU A 122 12.66 29.86 24.40
CA GLU A 122 11.29 30.39 24.51
C GLU A 122 10.88 31.25 23.30
N ARG A 123 11.83 32.00 22.72
CA ARG A 123 11.61 32.71 21.44
C ARG A 123 11.39 31.73 20.29
N ALA A 124 12.15 30.64 20.20
CA ALA A 124 11.95 29.59 19.20
C ALA A 124 10.57 28.95 19.30
N LYS A 125 10.13 28.58 20.52
CA LYS A 125 8.78 28.06 20.78
C LYS A 125 7.70 29.05 20.38
N THR A 126 7.91 30.35 20.64
CA THR A 126 6.98 31.41 20.26
C THR A 126 6.90 31.55 18.74
N ALA A 127 8.04 31.57 18.05
CA ALA A 127 8.09 31.59 16.58
C ALA A 127 7.38 30.35 15.99
N ASN A 128 7.60 29.15 16.54
CA ASN A 128 6.90 27.94 16.11
C ASN A 128 5.37 28.04 16.27
N LYS A 129 4.88 28.65 17.36
CA LYS A 129 3.44 28.91 17.56
C LYS A 129 2.89 29.88 16.52
N LEU A 130 3.62 30.97 16.24
CA LEU A 130 3.25 31.94 15.20
C LEU A 130 3.22 31.27 13.82
N GLY A 131 4.22 30.45 13.49
CA GLY A 131 4.26 29.68 12.24
C GLY A 131 3.09 28.71 12.13
N THR A 132 2.70 28.06 13.24
CA THR A 132 1.53 27.18 13.28
C THR A 132 0.22 27.95 13.07
N ALA A 133 0.11 29.16 13.64
CA ALA A 133 -1.05 30.02 13.43
C ALA A 133 -1.14 30.51 11.98
N ALA A 134 -0.03 30.98 11.40
CA ALA A 134 0.05 31.40 10.00
C ALA A 134 -0.32 30.26 9.05
N PHE A 135 0.22 29.05 9.28
CA PHE A 135 -0.11 27.86 8.50
C PHE A 135 -1.61 27.53 8.52
N LYS A 136 -2.25 27.61 9.70
CA LYS A 136 -3.71 27.39 9.82
C LYS A 136 -4.53 28.45 9.09
N ASN A 137 -4.01 29.66 8.98
CA ASN A 137 -4.65 30.77 8.25
C ASN A 137 -4.36 30.74 6.74
N GLY A 138 -3.57 29.77 6.25
CA GLY A 138 -3.16 29.69 4.85
C GLY A 138 -2.05 30.65 4.44
N ASP A 139 -1.46 31.38 5.39
CA ASP A 139 -0.31 32.25 5.17
C ASP A 139 0.99 31.42 5.23
N PHE A 140 1.32 30.82 4.10
CA PHE A 140 2.41 29.84 4.01
C PHE A 140 3.79 30.50 4.03
N GLU A 141 3.95 31.66 3.42
CA GLU A 141 5.19 32.43 3.43
C GLU A 141 5.58 32.85 4.85
N SER A 142 4.65 33.43 5.62
CA SER A 142 4.93 33.77 7.03
C SER A 142 5.13 32.53 7.89
N ALA A 143 4.41 31.44 7.63
CA ALA A 143 4.66 30.17 8.33
C ALA A 143 6.10 29.68 8.13
N ILE A 144 6.60 29.67 6.89
CA ILE A 144 7.97 29.28 6.55
C ILE A 144 8.99 30.18 7.26
N GLN A 145 8.78 31.49 7.25
CA GLN A 145 9.66 32.45 7.93
C GLN A 145 9.73 32.15 9.43
N HIS A 146 8.59 32.02 10.10
CA HIS A 146 8.53 31.75 11.53
C HIS A 146 9.17 30.41 11.91
N TYR A 147 8.96 29.34 11.14
CA TYR A 147 9.65 28.07 11.42
C TYR A 147 11.16 28.16 11.17
N THR A 148 11.59 28.90 10.15
CA THR A 148 13.02 29.13 9.87
C THR A 148 13.68 29.89 11.01
N THR A 149 13.05 30.96 11.50
CA THR A 149 13.51 31.71 12.67
C THR A 149 13.58 30.82 13.92
N ALA A 150 12.61 29.91 14.12
CA ALA A 150 12.66 28.97 15.24
C ALA A 150 13.88 28.04 15.16
N MET A 151 14.18 27.52 13.96
CA MET A 151 15.34 26.65 13.70
C MET A 151 16.68 27.37 13.91
N GLU A 152 16.77 28.65 13.61
CA GLU A 152 17.98 29.46 13.84
C GLU A 152 18.23 29.75 15.33
N MET A 153 17.15 29.79 16.13
CA MET A 153 17.21 30.05 17.57
C MET A 153 17.46 28.78 18.39
N ASP A 154 16.92 27.65 17.95
CA ASP A 154 16.95 26.36 18.64
C ASP A 154 16.95 25.22 17.62
N ASP A 155 18.04 24.46 17.58
CA ASP A 155 18.21 23.30 16.70
C ASP A 155 17.93 21.96 17.41
N GLU A 156 17.50 21.99 18.68
CA GLU A 156 17.27 20.80 19.50
C GLU A 156 15.82 20.27 19.44
N ASP A 157 14.96 20.86 18.62
CA ASP A 157 13.59 20.38 18.40
C ASP A 157 13.28 20.24 16.91
N ILE A 158 13.13 18.99 16.46
CA ILE A 158 12.80 18.68 15.06
C ILE A 158 11.37 19.11 14.66
N ALA A 159 10.54 19.56 15.60
CA ALA A 159 9.20 20.10 15.31
C ALA A 159 9.26 21.25 14.33
N TYR A 160 10.24 22.15 14.43
CA TYR A 160 10.30 23.36 13.61
C TYR A 160 10.50 23.00 12.13
N ILE A 161 11.52 22.20 11.84
CA ILE A 161 11.82 21.74 10.48
C ILE A 161 10.73 20.80 9.94
N THR A 162 10.17 19.94 10.80
CA THR A 162 9.04 19.10 10.42
C THR A 162 7.84 19.97 10.06
N ASN A 163 7.53 21.02 10.81
CA ASN A 163 6.37 21.87 10.50
C ASN A 163 6.59 22.63 9.19
N ARG A 164 7.80 23.13 8.91
CA ARG A 164 8.15 23.75 7.63
C ARG A 164 8.00 22.79 6.45
N ALA A 165 8.45 21.54 6.59
CA ALA A 165 8.20 20.50 5.59
C ALA A 165 6.70 20.29 5.29
N ALA A 166 5.83 20.46 6.31
CA ALA A 166 4.38 20.37 6.12
C ALA A 166 3.87 21.50 5.21
N VAL A 167 4.39 22.71 5.40
CA VAL A 167 4.04 23.87 4.59
C VAL A 167 4.47 23.65 3.14
N TYR A 168 5.72 23.24 2.92
CA TYR A 168 6.22 22.96 1.58
C TYR A 168 5.41 21.89 0.86
N LEU A 169 4.94 20.85 1.57
CA LEU A 169 4.05 19.85 0.97
C LEU A 169 2.71 20.47 0.52
N GLN A 170 2.12 21.37 1.31
CA GLN A 170 0.86 22.05 0.94
C GLN A 170 1.04 23.03 -0.23
N MET A 171 2.21 23.66 -0.33
CA MET A 171 2.56 24.55 -1.45
C MET A 171 3.00 23.80 -2.72
N GLU A 172 2.97 22.46 -2.72
CA GLU A 172 3.48 21.61 -3.80
C GLU A 172 4.98 21.81 -4.10
N LYS A 173 5.73 22.39 -3.15
CA LYS A 173 7.19 22.53 -3.18
C LYS A 173 7.85 21.24 -2.70
N TYR A 174 7.69 20.19 -3.50
CA TYR A 174 8.03 18.83 -3.08
C TYR A 174 9.52 18.61 -2.83
N LYS A 175 10.41 19.30 -3.56
CA LYS A 175 11.87 19.15 -3.39
C LYS A 175 12.31 19.69 -2.03
N GLU A 176 11.84 20.89 -1.68
CA GLU A 176 12.08 21.56 -0.42
C GLU A 176 11.47 20.76 0.75
N CYS A 177 10.27 20.20 0.55
CA CYS A 177 9.67 19.28 1.51
C CYS A 177 10.55 18.05 1.76
N ILE A 178 11.12 17.43 0.73
CA ILE A 178 11.98 16.24 0.86
C ILE A 178 13.28 16.60 1.58
N GLU A 179 13.90 17.73 1.23
CA GLU A 179 15.12 18.22 1.87
C GLU A 179 14.92 18.48 3.37
N ASP A 180 13.83 19.16 3.75
CA ASP A 180 13.49 19.37 5.16
C ASP A 180 13.18 18.04 5.87
N CYS A 181 12.51 17.09 5.20
CA CYS A 181 12.29 15.77 5.78
C CYS A 181 13.60 15.03 6.06
N ASP A 182 14.58 15.10 5.16
CA ASP A 182 15.87 14.43 5.35
C ASP A 182 16.65 15.02 6.52
N LYS A 183 16.77 16.36 6.55
CA LYS A 183 17.38 17.07 7.68
C LYS A 183 16.68 16.77 9.01
N ALA A 184 15.34 16.69 9.01
CA ALA A 184 14.57 16.36 10.20
C ALA A 184 14.80 14.92 10.70
N VAL A 185 15.01 13.96 9.79
CA VAL A 185 15.34 12.57 10.15
C VAL A 185 16.75 12.48 10.70
N GLU A 186 17.73 13.12 10.06
CA GLU A 186 19.13 13.15 10.52
C GLU A 186 19.22 13.76 11.92
N LYS A 187 18.67 14.97 12.10
CA LYS A 187 18.66 15.65 13.40
C LYS A 187 17.82 14.90 14.43
N GLY A 188 16.74 14.26 14.01
CA GLY A 188 15.90 13.44 14.89
C GLY A 188 16.64 12.23 15.45
N ILE A 189 17.50 11.60 14.66
CA ILE A 189 18.36 10.50 15.11
C ILE A 189 19.45 11.02 16.06
N GLU A 190 20.11 12.13 15.72
CA GLU A 190 21.14 12.79 16.55
C GLU A 190 20.59 13.13 17.95
N LEU A 191 19.38 13.68 18.02
CA LEU A 191 18.75 14.11 19.25
C LEU A 191 18.03 12.97 20.01
N GLY A 192 17.96 11.76 19.44
CA GLY A 192 17.18 10.67 20.03
C GLY A 192 15.67 10.97 20.10
N SER A 193 15.14 11.69 19.12
CA SER A 193 13.74 12.11 19.05
C SER A 193 12.76 10.93 18.96
N ASP A 194 11.51 11.18 19.37
CA ASP A 194 10.45 10.18 19.37
C ASP A 194 10.26 9.50 17.99
N HIS A 195 10.25 8.17 18.00
CA HIS A 195 10.14 7.35 16.81
C HIS A 195 8.86 7.62 15.99
N LYS A 196 7.75 7.99 16.63
CA LYS A 196 6.50 8.34 15.93
C LYS A 196 6.68 9.62 15.13
N MET A 197 7.44 10.58 15.67
CA MET A 197 7.72 11.84 14.98
C MET A 197 8.60 11.61 13.74
N ILE A 198 9.66 10.83 13.87
CA ILE A 198 10.52 10.43 12.74
C ILE A 198 9.70 9.67 11.68
N ALA A 199 8.84 8.74 12.10
CA ALA A 199 7.97 8.02 11.19
C ALA A 199 6.98 8.94 10.45
N ARG A 200 6.44 9.97 11.12
CA ARG A 200 5.58 10.99 10.50
C ARG A 200 6.32 11.77 9.41
N VAL A 201 7.58 12.15 9.66
CA VAL A 201 8.44 12.84 8.69
C VAL A 201 8.69 11.95 7.46
N LEU A 202 9.07 10.69 7.67
CA LEU A 202 9.30 9.74 6.58
C LEU A 202 8.02 9.47 5.76
N THR A 203 6.86 9.41 6.41
CA THR A 203 5.56 9.31 5.74
C THR A 203 5.27 10.53 4.87
N ARG A 204 5.65 11.72 5.35
CA ARG A 204 5.52 12.96 4.57
C ARG A 204 6.44 12.98 3.35
N LYS A 205 7.69 12.56 3.52
CA LYS A 205 8.64 12.39 2.41
C LYS A 205 8.11 11.44 1.35
N GLY A 206 7.54 10.29 1.75
CA GLY A 206 6.88 9.37 0.84
C GLY A 206 5.71 10.01 0.09
N THR A 207 4.93 10.84 0.77
CA THR A 207 3.80 11.56 0.15
C THR A 207 4.26 12.56 -0.90
N ALA A 208 5.36 13.28 -0.64
CA ALA A 208 5.95 14.20 -1.61
C ALA A 208 6.42 13.47 -2.87
N PHE A 209 7.10 12.31 -2.72
CA PHE A 209 7.51 11.51 -3.87
C PHE A 209 6.32 11.00 -4.69
N VAL A 210 5.25 10.50 -4.05
CA VAL A 210 4.02 10.08 -4.77
C VAL A 210 3.46 11.22 -5.62
N LYS A 211 3.44 12.45 -5.08
CA LYS A 211 2.94 13.63 -5.80
C LYS A 211 3.83 14.07 -6.96
N MET A 212 5.12 13.74 -6.92
CA MET A 212 6.07 14.01 -8.00
C MET A 212 6.10 12.93 -9.08
N ALA A 213 5.51 11.75 -8.82
CA ALA A 213 5.67 10.58 -9.68
C ALA A 213 5.02 10.78 -11.05
N LYS A 214 5.78 10.50 -12.12
CA LYS A 214 5.34 10.60 -13.53
C LYS A 214 5.43 9.26 -14.26
N CYS A 215 6.07 8.27 -13.65
CA CYS A 215 6.20 6.92 -14.18
C CYS A 215 6.22 5.91 -13.03
N SER A 216 6.16 4.62 -13.36
CA SER A 216 6.24 3.52 -12.40
C SER A 216 7.46 3.63 -11.47
N LYS A 217 8.63 3.98 -12.03
CA LYS A 217 9.93 4.06 -11.34
C LYS A 217 10.04 5.17 -10.30
N ASP A 218 9.18 6.18 -10.39
CA ASP A 218 9.17 7.29 -9.45
C ASP A 218 8.47 6.92 -8.13
N TYR A 219 7.75 5.80 -8.07
CA TYR A 219 7.10 5.32 -6.85
C TYR A 219 8.07 4.60 -5.90
N GLU A 220 9.23 4.15 -6.36
CA GLU A 220 10.21 3.41 -5.57
C GLU A 220 10.73 4.22 -4.38
N PRO A 221 11.18 5.49 -4.56
CA PRO A 221 11.59 6.32 -3.43
C PRO A 221 10.44 6.57 -2.44
N ALA A 222 9.20 6.66 -2.91
CA ALA A 222 8.03 6.82 -2.05
C ALA A 222 7.79 5.59 -1.18
N ILE A 223 7.76 4.41 -1.80
CA ILE A 223 7.56 3.12 -1.13
C ILE A 223 8.67 2.88 -0.12
N GLU A 224 9.92 3.19 -0.47
CA GLU A 224 11.05 3.05 0.45
C GLU A 224 10.94 4.01 1.66
N ALA A 225 10.52 5.26 1.45
CA ALA A 225 10.27 6.19 2.55
C ALA A 225 9.19 5.67 3.50
N TYR A 226 8.09 5.09 2.99
CA TYR A 226 7.06 4.48 3.84
C TYR A 226 7.56 3.22 4.56
N ARG A 227 8.36 2.37 3.90
CA ARG A 227 8.98 1.20 4.54
C ARG A 227 9.88 1.61 5.69
N ARG A 228 10.74 2.62 5.48
CA ARG A 228 11.56 3.20 6.55
C ARG A 228 10.71 3.74 7.70
N ALA A 229 9.58 4.40 7.41
CA ALA A 229 8.66 4.86 8.45
C ALA A 229 8.11 3.70 9.30
N LEU A 230 7.79 2.56 8.67
CA LEU A 230 7.31 1.35 9.34
C LEU A 230 8.41 0.61 10.10
N THR A 231 9.66 0.68 9.66
CA THR A 231 10.82 0.16 10.41
C THR A 231 11.00 0.92 11.71
N VAL A 232 10.87 2.25 11.68
CA VAL A 232 11.00 3.12 12.87
C VAL A 232 9.78 3.01 13.78
N HIS A 233 8.57 2.95 13.20
CA HIS A 233 7.33 2.85 13.96
C HIS A 233 6.35 1.87 13.29
N ARG A 234 6.44 0.59 13.66
CA ARG A 234 5.69 -0.51 13.04
C ARG A 234 4.18 -0.34 13.05
N SER A 235 3.63 0.35 14.04
CA SER A 235 2.18 0.59 14.17
C SER A 235 1.67 1.81 13.41
N ASN A 236 2.50 2.45 12.57
CA ASN A 236 2.09 3.59 11.76
C ASN A 236 1.12 3.18 10.64
N ALA A 237 -0.18 3.22 10.95
CA ALA A 237 -1.24 2.87 10.02
C ALA A 237 -1.29 3.79 8.79
N GLU A 238 -0.98 5.08 8.94
CA GLU A 238 -0.94 6.04 7.82
C GLU A 238 0.13 5.63 6.81
N ALA A 239 1.36 5.35 7.28
CA ALA A 239 2.45 4.90 6.43
C ALA A 239 2.12 3.59 5.71
N PHE A 240 1.50 2.64 6.42
CA PHE A 240 1.11 1.35 5.84
C PHE A 240 0.08 1.52 4.71
N ASN A 241 -0.98 2.31 4.95
CA ASN A 241 -2.03 2.53 3.95
C ASN A 241 -1.46 3.26 2.72
N LYS A 242 -0.68 4.32 2.93
CA LYS A 242 -0.04 5.06 1.84
C LYS A 242 0.97 4.23 1.06
N MET A 243 1.71 3.33 1.73
CA MET A 243 2.58 2.38 1.05
C MET A 243 1.78 1.46 0.13
N LYS A 244 0.65 0.92 0.60
CA LYS A 244 -0.21 0.04 -0.20
C LYS A 244 -0.85 0.77 -1.37
N GLU A 245 -1.25 2.02 -1.18
CA GLU A 245 -1.73 2.88 -2.26
C GLU A 245 -0.64 3.15 -3.30
N ALA A 246 0.58 3.46 -2.86
CA ALA A 246 1.72 3.68 -3.75
C ALA A 246 2.11 2.40 -4.53
N GLU A 247 2.10 1.22 -3.88
CA GLU A 247 2.34 -0.08 -4.54
C GLU A 247 1.28 -0.35 -5.62
N ARG A 248 0.00 -0.08 -5.35
CA ARG A 248 -1.08 -0.23 -6.34
C ARG A 248 -0.95 0.77 -7.49
N ALA A 249 -0.67 2.04 -7.17
CA ALA A 249 -0.48 3.08 -8.18
C ALA A 249 0.70 2.74 -9.10
N LYS A 250 1.82 2.28 -8.53
CA LYS A 250 2.97 1.78 -9.30
C LYS A 250 2.56 0.68 -10.28
N GLN A 251 1.83 -0.34 -9.82
CA GLN A 251 1.36 -1.43 -10.69
C GLN A 251 0.46 -0.94 -11.83
N VAL A 252 -0.38 0.06 -11.59
CA VAL A 252 -1.21 0.66 -12.65
C VAL A 252 -0.35 1.38 -13.68
N TRP A 253 0.68 2.12 -13.24
CA TRP A 253 1.65 2.75 -14.14
C TRP A 253 2.46 1.72 -14.93
N GLU A 254 2.97 0.67 -14.28
CA GLU A 254 3.70 -0.41 -14.96
C GLU A 254 2.85 -1.04 -16.06
N ARG A 255 1.56 -1.31 -15.80
CA ARG A 255 0.65 -1.83 -16.81
C ARG A 255 0.45 -0.86 -17.97
N ARG A 256 0.30 0.44 -17.70
CA ARG A 256 0.15 1.46 -18.75
C ARG A 256 1.40 1.59 -19.61
N GLU A 257 2.57 1.56 -18.99
CA GLU A 257 3.86 1.61 -19.68
C GLU A 257 4.15 0.33 -20.45
N TYR A 258 3.53 -0.78 -20.07
CA TYR A 258 3.64 -2.05 -20.77
C TYR A 258 2.85 -2.09 -22.08
N ILE A 259 1.80 -1.25 -22.20
CA ILE A 259 0.92 -1.20 -23.37
C ILE A 259 1.69 -0.65 -24.56
N ASP A 260 1.77 -1.46 -25.61
CA ASP A 260 2.36 -1.12 -26.89
C ASP A 260 1.60 -1.89 -27.99
N PRO A 261 0.71 -1.21 -28.75
CA PRO A 261 -0.07 -1.86 -29.81
C PRO A 261 0.77 -2.50 -30.91
N LYS A 262 1.96 -1.97 -31.20
CA LYS A 262 2.83 -2.53 -32.23
C LYS A 262 3.45 -3.84 -31.77
N ILE A 263 3.98 -3.88 -30.55
CA ILE A 263 4.49 -5.12 -29.96
C ILE A 263 3.34 -6.12 -29.78
N SER A 264 2.13 -5.66 -29.45
CA SER A 264 0.95 -6.52 -29.42
C SER A 264 0.68 -7.21 -30.76
N ASP A 265 0.74 -6.47 -31.87
CA ASP A 265 0.56 -7.04 -33.20
C ASP A 265 1.65 -8.06 -33.53
N GLU A 266 2.92 -7.77 -33.21
CA GLU A 266 4.05 -8.69 -33.40
C GLU A 266 3.87 -10.00 -32.58
N GLU A 267 3.42 -9.90 -31.33
CA GLU A 267 3.14 -11.08 -30.49
C GLU A 267 1.92 -11.86 -30.99
N ARG A 268 0.90 -11.17 -31.51
CA ARG A 268 -0.27 -11.82 -32.12
C ARG A 268 0.13 -12.61 -33.37
N GLU A 269 0.97 -12.05 -34.24
CA GLU A 269 1.48 -12.73 -35.43
C GLU A 269 2.29 -14.00 -35.08
N LYS A 270 3.12 -13.95 -34.03
CA LYS A 270 3.80 -15.17 -33.51
C LYS A 270 2.80 -16.21 -33.00
N GLY A 271 1.73 -15.75 -32.35
CA GLY A 271 0.62 -16.61 -31.95
C GLY A 271 -0.05 -17.30 -33.14
N ASP A 272 -0.27 -16.55 -34.23
CA ASP A 272 -0.84 -17.07 -35.47
C ASP A 272 0.07 -18.16 -36.08
N GLU A 273 1.40 -17.96 -36.09
CA GLU A 273 2.34 -18.99 -36.54
C GLU A 273 2.29 -20.29 -35.72
N PHE A 274 2.19 -20.19 -34.39
CA PHE A 274 2.04 -21.36 -33.53
C PHE A 274 0.69 -22.04 -33.73
N PHE A 275 -0.36 -21.26 -33.99
CA PHE A 275 -1.69 -21.77 -34.29
C PHE A 275 -1.69 -22.61 -35.57
N GLU A 276 -1.06 -22.12 -36.65
CA GLU A 276 -0.90 -22.87 -37.91
C GLU A 276 -0.13 -24.18 -37.71
N LYS A 277 0.88 -24.17 -36.84
CA LYS A 277 1.64 -25.37 -36.43
C LYS A 277 0.87 -26.29 -35.48
N LYS A 278 -0.39 -25.97 -35.13
CA LYS A 278 -1.24 -26.68 -34.16
C LYS A 278 -0.66 -26.72 -32.73
N MET A 279 0.28 -25.83 -32.43
CA MET A 279 0.91 -25.68 -31.12
C MET A 279 0.08 -24.73 -30.25
N TYR A 280 -1.16 -25.11 -29.95
CA TYR A 280 -2.15 -24.21 -29.35
C TYR A 280 -1.75 -23.68 -27.96
N ALA A 281 -1.03 -24.48 -27.16
CA ALA A 281 -0.58 -24.05 -25.85
C ALA A 281 0.47 -22.92 -25.92
N ASP A 282 1.35 -22.96 -26.93
CA ASP A 282 2.34 -21.90 -27.15
C ASP A 282 1.70 -20.68 -27.82
N ALA A 283 0.75 -20.89 -28.73
CA ALA A 283 -0.08 -19.81 -29.29
C ALA A 283 -0.81 -19.04 -28.18
N ILE A 284 -1.40 -19.73 -27.19
CA ILE A 284 -2.05 -19.10 -26.03
C ILE A 284 -1.07 -18.19 -25.26
N LYS A 285 0.20 -18.60 -25.09
CA LYS A 285 1.20 -17.76 -24.41
C LYS A 285 1.45 -16.46 -25.18
N GLN A 286 1.58 -16.55 -26.51
CA GLN A 286 1.81 -15.37 -27.36
C GLN A 286 0.58 -14.46 -27.38
N TYR A 287 -0.63 -15.00 -27.56
CA TYR A 287 -1.85 -14.18 -27.52
C TYR A 287 -2.10 -13.58 -26.13
N ALA A 288 -1.78 -14.29 -25.05
CA ALA A 288 -1.87 -13.72 -23.70
C ALA A 288 -0.88 -12.57 -23.50
N GLU A 289 0.28 -12.63 -24.15
CA GLU A 289 1.24 -11.52 -24.15
C GLU A 289 0.74 -10.36 -25.00
N ALA A 290 0.21 -10.62 -26.21
CA ALA A 290 -0.44 -9.62 -27.05
C ALA A 290 -1.55 -8.88 -26.27
N ILE A 291 -2.44 -9.60 -25.58
CA ILE A 291 -3.50 -9.01 -24.75
C ILE A 291 -2.94 -8.12 -23.63
N LYS A 292 -1.79 -8.45 -23.03
CA LYS A 292 -1.18 -7.55 -22.03
C LYS A 292 -0.63 -6.27 -22.67
N ARG A 293 -0.15 -6.36 -23.91
CA ARG A 293 0.40 -5.25 -24.69
C ARG A 293 -0.70 -4.37 -25.30
N ASN A 294 -1.85 -4.94 -25.63
CA ASN A 294 -3.03 -4.21 -26.06
C ASN A 294 -4.31 -4.88 -25.54
N PRO A 295 -4.78 -4.52 -24.34
CA PRO A 295 -5.98 -5.10 -23.74
C PRO A 295 -7.28 -4.75 -24.49
N GLU A 296 -7.24 -3.79 -25.41
CA GLU A 296 -8.39 -3.30 -26.16
C GLU A 296 -8.50 -3.91 -27.57
N ASP A 297 -7.58 -4.82 -27.96
CA ASP A 297 -7.66 -5.50 -29.26
C ASP A 297 -8.56 -6.76 -29.19
N PRO A 298 -9.77 -6.73 -29.78
CA PRO A 298 -10.67 -7.90 -29.77
C PRO A 298 -10.10 -9.10 -30.54
N LYS A 299 -9.17 -8.89 -31.50
CA LYS A 299 -8.63 -9.98 -32.32
C LYS A 299 -7.79 -10.94 -31.50
N ALA A 300 -6.94 -10.42 -30.60
CA ALA A 300 -6.10 -11.25 -29.74
C ALA A 300 -6.94 -12.16 -28.81
N TYR A 301 -8.07 -11.66 -28.29
CA TYR A 301 -9.03 -12.46 -27.52
C TYR A 301 -9.70 -13.54 -28.38
N SER A 302 -10.19 -13.19 -29.57
CA SER A 302 -10.78 -14.17 -30.51
C SER A 302 -9.78 -15.27 -30.89
N ASN A 303 -8.51 -14.92 -31.15
CA ASN A 303 -7.49 -15.89 -31.52
C ASN A 303 -7.11 -16.81 -30.34
N ARG A 304 -7.06 -16.28 -29.11
CA ARG A 304 -6.83 -17.08 -27.90
C ARG A 304 -8.01 -17.98 -27.57
N ALA A 305 -9.24 -17.50 -27.73
CA ALA A 305 -10.46 -18.30 -27.62
C ALA A 305 -10.45 -19.47 -28.61
N ALA A 306 -10.00 -19.24 -29.85
CA ALA A 306 -9.86 -20.30 -30.85
C ALA A 306 -8.93 -21.42 -30.36
N CYS A 307 -7.78 -21.07 -29.75
CA CYS A 307 -6.87 -22.06 -29.16
C CYS A 307 -7.52 -22.84 -28.01
N TYR A 308 -8.22 -22.15 -27.10
CA TYR A 308 -8.91 -22.79 -25.99
C TYR A 308 -9.98 -23.78 -26.49
N ASN A 309 -10.71 -23.41 -27.55
CA ASN A 309 -11.69 -24.30 -28.20
C ASN A 309 -11.00 -25.55 -28.76
N LYS A 310 -9.85 -25.41 -29.43
CA LYS A 310 -9.08 -26.56 -29.95
C LYS A 310 -8.52 -27.47 -28.86
N LEU A 311 -8.24 -26.92 -27.68
CA LEU A 311 -7.76 -27.68 -26.52
C LEU A 311 -8.89 -28.23 -25.62
N GLY A 312 -10.15 -27.87 -25.89
CA GLY A 312 -11.30 -28.23 -25.05
C GLY A 312 -11.37 -27.46 -23.73
N ALA A 313 -10.61 -26.38 -23.57
CA ALA A 313 -10.65 -25.48 -22.42
C ALA A 313 -11.82 -24.47 -22.55
N PHE A 314 -13.03 -25.00 -22.70
CA PHE A 314 -14.23 -24.24 -23.03
C PHE A 314 -14.55 -23.07 -22.08
N PRO A 315 -14.36 -23.16 -20.75
CA PRO A 315 -14.60 -22.02 -19.85
C PRO A 315 -13.75 -20.80 -20.19
N ASN A 316 -12.46 -21.01 -20.48
CA ASN A 316 -11.53 -19.94 -20.86
C ASN A 316 -11.85 -19.41 -22.27
N GLY A 317 -12.24 -20.29 -23.20
CA GLY A 317 -12.67 -19.90 -24.54
C GLY A 317 -13.92 -19.02 -24.52
N LEU A 318 -14.88 -19.33 -23.64
CA LEU A 318 -16.09 -18.54 -23.45
C LEU A 318 -15.77 -17.16 -22.86
N GLU A 319 -14.94 -17.10 -21.82
CA GLU A 319 -14.52 -15.83 -21.20
C GLU A 319 -13.86 -14.89 -22.23
N ASP A 320 -12.94 -15.42 -23.05
CA ASP A 320 -12.29 -14.63 -24.10
C ASP A 320 -13.25 -14.23 -25.23
N ALA A 321 -14.17 -15.11 -25.62
CA ALA A 321 -15.15 -14.80 -26.65
C ALA A 321 -16.14 -13.71 -26.18
N GLU A 322 -16.54 -13.74 -24.91
CA GLU A 322 -17.39 -12.70 -24.31
C GLU A 322 -16.64 -11.39 -24.17
N LYS A 323 -15.37 -11.42 -23.76
CA LYS A 323 -14.54 -10.21 -23.72
C LYS A 323 -14.33 -9.61 -25.11
N CYS A 324 -14.18 -10.45 -26.12
CA CYS A 324 -14.08 -10.05 -27.52
C CYS A 324 -15.34 -9.29 -27.99
N ILE A 325 -16.54 -9.81 -27.67
CA ILE A 325 -17.83 -9.17 -27.97
C ILE A 325 -17.99 -7.87 -27.17
N GLU A 326 -17.56 -7.84 -25.90
CA GLU A 326 -17.60 -6.64 -25.06
C GLU A 326 -16.76 -5.50 -25.65
N LEU A 327 -15.56 -5.82 -26.15
CA LEU A 327 -14.63 -4.85 -26.75
C LEU A 327 -15.12 -4.34 -28.12
N ASP A 328 -15.59 -5.23 -28.99
CA ASP A 328 -16.18 -4.86 -30.28
C ASP A 328 -17.41 -5.71 -30.61
N PRO A 329 -18.63 -5.21 -30.31
CA PRO A 329 -19.88 -5.91 -30.61
C PRO A 329 -20.16 -6.13 -32.10
N LYS A 330 -19.42 -5.46 -33.01
CA LYS A 330 -19.55 -5.66 -34.47
C LYS A 330 -18.58 -6.70 -35.01
N PHE A 331 -17.59 -7.10 -34.22
CA PHE A 331 -16.60 -8.06 -34.65
C PHE A 331 -17.16 -9.48 -34.57
N SER A 332 -17.41 -10.06 -35.75
CA SER A 332 -18.00 -11.39 -35.91
C SER A 332 -17.22 -12.50 -35.21
N GLY A 333 -15.90 -12.34 -35.05
CA GLY A 333 -15.02 -13.32 -34.41
C GLY A 333 -15.47 -13.71 -33.00
N GLY A 334 -15.91 -12.76 -32.18
CA GLY A 334 -16.38 -13.04 -30.82
C GLY A 334 -17.60 -13.97 -30.81
N TYR A 335 -18.62 -13.68 -31.62
CA TYR A 335 -19.82 -14.52 -31.76
C TYR A 335 -19.50 -15.90 -32.31
N ILE A 336 -18.60 -15.98 -33.30
CA ILE A 336 -18.15 -17.27 -33.86
C ILE A 336 -17.53 -18.12 -32.75
N ARG A 337 -16.58 -17.56 -31.98
CA ARG A 337 -15.87 -18.32 -30.93
C ARG A 337 -16.78 -18.74 -29.79
N LYS A 338 -17.72 -17.88 -29.38
CA LYS A 338 -18.72 -18.21 -28.35
C LYS A 338 -19.65 -19.32 -28.83
N ALA A 339 -20.20 -19.19 -30.04
CA ALA A 339 -21.10 -20.19 -30.61
C ALA A 339 -20.40 -21.53 -30.88
N GLU A 340 -19.11 -21.52 -31.23
CA GLU A 340 -18.30 -22.74 -31.33
C GLU A 340 -18.18 -23.46 -29.99
N VAL A 341 -17.93 -22.73 -28.88
CA VAL A 341 -17.91 -23.32 -27.53
C VAL A 341 -19.25 -23.97 -27.21
N GLU A 342 -20.34 -23.24 -27.39
CA GLU A 342 -21.71 -23.73 -27.15
C GLU A 342 -22.00 -24.97 -28.01
N PHE A 343 -21.57 -24.97 -29.27
CA PHE A 343 -21.70 -26.11 -30.19
C PHE A 343 -20.92 -27.33 -29.69
N TYR A 344 -19.67 -27.15 -29.23
CA TYR A 344 -18.87 -28.25 -28.66
C TYR A 344 -19.44 -28.77 -27.34
N LEU A 345 -20.11 -27.92 -26.55
CA LEU A 345 -20.86 -28.30 -25.36
C LEU A 345 -22.21 -28.97 -25.68
N LYS A 346 -22.52 -29.16 -26.97
CA LYS A 346 -23.78 -29.70 -27.49
C LYS A 346 -25.02 -28.86 -27.17
N GLU A 347 -24.81 -27.57 -26.95
CA GLU A 347 -25.87 -26.58 -26.68
C GLU A 347 -26.30 -25.92 -28.00
N TYR A 348 -26.75 -26.73 -28.95
CA TYR A 348 -26.99 -26.32 -30.33
C TYR A 348 -28.01 -25.19 -30.47
N ASP A 349 -29.03 -25.15 -29.61
CA ASP A 349 -30.01 -24.06 -29.58
C ASP A 349 -29.40 -22.72 -29.14
N ASN A 350 -28.49 -22.74 -28.16
CA ASN A 350 -27.77 -21.54 -27.71
C ASN A 350 -26.76 -21.11 -28.78
N ALA A 351 -25.97 -22.05 -29.31
CA ALA A 351 -25.03 -21.80 -30.40
C ALA A 351 -25.71 -21.15 -31.60
N MET A 352 -26.89 -21.65 -31.99
CA MET A 352 -27.67 -21.06 -33.08
C MET A 352 -28.11 -19.63 -32.80
N LYS A 353 -28.58 -19.34 -31.57
CA LYS A 353 -28.95 -17.97 -31.17
C LYS A 353 -27.74 -17.03 -31.25
N THR A 354 -26.59 -17.45 -30.72
CA THR A 354 -25.35 -16.68 -30.75
C THR A 354 -24.86 -16.43 -32.18
N TYR A 355 -24.91 -17.44 -33.07
CA TYR A 355 -24.58 -17.25 -34.48
C TYR A 355 -25.53 -16.27 -35.18
N VAL A 356 -26.84 -16.34 -34.90
CA VAL A 356 -27.84 -15.41 -35.45
C VAL A 356 -27.61 -13.99 -34.93
N GLU A 357 -27.26 -13.84 -33.66
CA GLU A 357 -26.89 -12.54 -33.09
C GLU A 357 -25.69 -11.95 -33.81
N GLY A 358 -24.63 -12.74 -34.04
CA GLY A 358 -23.51 -12.31 -34.87
C GLY A 358 -23.93 -11.89 -36.28
N LEU A 359 -24.88 -12.59 -36.91
CA LEU A 359 -25.39 -12.24 -38.25
C LEU A 359 -26.19 -10.94 -38.27
N ASN A 360 -26.76 -10.53 -37.14
CA ASN A 360 -27.41 -9.21 -37.05
C ASN A 360 -26.37 -8.08 -37.17
N HIS A 361 -25.12 -8.33 -36.75
CA HIS A 361 -24.02 -7.38 -36.85
C HIS A 361 -23.26 -7.49 -38.18
N ASP A 362 -23.07 -8.71 -38.71
CA ASP A 362 -22.40 -8.99 -39.98
C ASP A 362 -23.22 -9.96 -40.84
N PRO A 363 -24.24 -9.47 -41.57
CA PRO A 363 -25.19 -10.33 -42.29
C PRO A 363 -24.57 -11.18 -43.39
N ASN A 364 -23.41 -10.79 -43.92
CA ASN A 364 -22.76 -11.43 -45.06
C ASN A 364 -21.65 -12.41 -44.64
N ASN A 365 -21.43 -12.60 -43.35
CA ASN A 365 -20.42 -13.52 -42.85
C ASN A 365 -20.74 -14.99 -43.21
N GLN A 366 -19.86 -15.63 -43.99
CA GLN A 366 -20.07 -17.02 -44.39
C GLN A 366 -19.89 -18.00 -43.23
N GLU A 367 -18.97 -17.73 -42.30
CA GLU A 367 -18.67 -18.61 -41.17
C GLU A 367 -19.86 -18.65 -40.20
N LEU A 368 -20.46 -17.50 -39.89
CA LEU A 368 -21.68 -17.44 -39.09
C LEU A 368 -22.86 -18.18 -39.75
N ARG A 369 -23.09 -17.99 -41.06
CA ARG A 369 -24.16 -18.70 -41.80
C ARG A 369 -23.92 -20.21 -41.81
N HIS A 370 -22.67 -20.63 -41.96
CA HIS A 370 -22.29 -22.03 -41.88
C HIS A 370 -22.55 -22.58 -40.47
N GLY A 371 -22.19 -21.84 -39.42
CA GLY A 371 -22.48 -22.17 -38.02
C GLY A 371 -23.98 -22.40 -37.76
N VAL A 372 -24.84 -21.49 -38.23
CA VAL A 372 -26.31 -21.67 -38.16
C VAL A 372 -26.74 -22.95 -38.86
N THR A 373 -26.25 -23.20 -40.07
CA THR A 373 -26.59 -24.38 -40.86
C THR A 373 -26.18 -25.67 -40.14
N SER A 374 -24.98 -25.70 -39.56
CA SER A 374 -24.47 -26.84 -38.78
C SER A 374 -25.31 -27.08 -37.52
N CYS A 375 -25.73 -26.04 -36.81
CA CYS A 375 -26.63 -26.17 -35.67
C CYS A 375 -27.97 -26.79 -36.09
N ILE A 376 -28.57 -26.31 -37.19
CA ILE A 376 -29.83 -26.85 -37.72
C ILE A 376 -29.70 -28.33 -38.09
N GLN A 377 -28.57 -28.73 -38.68
CA GLN A 377 -28.32 -30.13 -39.03
C GLN A 377 -28.27 -31.02 -37.79
N GLU A 378 -27.55 -30.62 -36.74
CA GLU A 378 -27.47 -31.40 -35.49
C GLU A 378 -28.81 -31.46 -34.76
N ILE A 379 -29.54 -30.35 -34.69
CA ILE A 379 -30.89 -30.30 -34.11
C ILE A 379 -31.82 -31.26 -34.88
N ASN A 380 -31.77 -31.27 -36.20
CA ASN A 380 -32.60 -32.14 -37.04
C ASN A 380 -32.23 -33.61 -36.95
N LYS A 381 -30.93 -33.97 -36.91
CA LYS A 381 -30.49 -35.35 -36.65
C LYS A 381 -31.08 -35.85 -35.34
N ALA A 382 -31.02 -35.00 -34.32
CA ALA A 382 -31.51 -35.37 -33.01
C ALA A 382 -33.05 -35.52 -32.97
N ASN A 383 -33.78 -34.71 -33.74
CA ASN A 383 -35.23 -34.85 -33.89
C ASN A 383 -35.65 -36.08 -34.69
N ARG A 384 -34.78 -36.63 -35.55
CA ARG A 384 -35.02 -37.85 -36.34
C ARG A 384 -34.75 -39.15 -35.58
N GLY A 385 -34.25 -39.06 -34.35
CA GLY A 385 -33.90 -40.23 -33.54
C GLY A 385 -32.56 -40.87 -33.90
N ASP A 386 -31.76 -40.22 -34.75
CA ASP A 386 -30.40 -40.65 -35.14
C ASP A 386 -29.37 -40.29 -34.04
N VAL A 387 -29.69 -40.62 -32.78
CA VAL A 387 -28.90 -40.27 -31.59
C VAL A 387 -28.63 -41.51 -30.77
N THR A 388 -27.41 -41.67 -30.25
CA THR A 388 -27.11 -42.84 -29.42
C THR A 388 -27.89 -42.80 -28.11
N PRO A 389 -28.19 -43.97 -27.47
CA PRO A 389 -28.88 -44.01 -26.18
C PRO A 389 -28.18 -43.23 -25.07
N LYS A 390 -26.85 -43.06 -25.16
CA LYS A 390 -26.05 -42.27 -24.21
C LYS A 390 -26.30 -40.77 -24.39
N GLU A 391 -26.28 -40.30 -25.64
CA GLU A 391 -26.49 -38.89 -25.97
C GLU A 391 -27.91 -38.43 -25.68
N LEU A 392 -28.90 -39.31 -25.90
CA LEU A 392 -30.28 -39.03 -25.51
C LEU A 392 -30.41 -38.80 -24.00
N LYS A 393 -29.76 -39.65 -23.18
CA LYS A 393 -29.76 -39.49 -21.71
C LYS A 393 -29.06 -38.21 -21.26
N GLU A 394 -27.91 -37.88 -21.86
CA GLU A 394 -27.20 -36.62 -21.56
C GLU A 394 -28.05 -35.40 -21.91
N ARG A 395 -28.76 -35.45 -23.04
CA ARG A 395 -29.64 -34.36 -23.49
C ARG A 395 -30.86 -34.19 -22.58
N GLN A 396 -31.49 -35.30 -22.18
CA GLN A 396 -32.57 -35.29 -21.19
C GLN A 396 -32.10 -34.70 -19.85
N ALA A 397 -30.92 -35.10 -19.37
CA ALA A 397 -30.36 -34.57 -18.13
C ALA A 397 -30.13 -33.06 -18.20
N LYS A 398 -29.50 -32.55 -19.26
CA LYS A 398 -29.30 -31.11 -19.49
C LYS A 398 -30.61 -30.35 -19.67
N GLY A 399 -31.55 -30.90 -20.46
CA GLY A 399 -32.88 -30.31 -20.62
C GLY A 399 -33.61 -30.18 -19.29
N MET A 400 -33.44 -31.14 -18.38
CA MET A 400 -33.98 -31.09 -17.02
C MET A 400 -33.25 -30.10 -16.10
N GLU A 401 -32.13 -29.51 -16.50
CA GLU A 401 -31.47 -28.39 -15.78
C GLU A 401 -32.07 -27.03 -16.19
N ASP A 402 -32.63 -26.93 -17.40
CA ASP A 402 -33.27 -25.70 -17.91
C ASP A 402 -34.58 -25.40 -17.14
N PRO A 403 -34.68 -24.24 -16.44
CA PRO A 403 -35.90 -23.83 -15.75
C PRO A 403 -37.11 -23.71 -16.68
N GLU A 404 -36.92 -23.34 -17.95
CA GLU A 404 -37.99 -23.23 -18.92
C GLU A 404 -38.58 -24.61 -19.24
N ILE A 405 -37.73 -25.62 -19.46
CA ILE A 405 -38.16 -27.00 -19.69
C ILE A 405 -38.87 -27.56 -18.47
N ARG A 406 -38.36 -27.33 -17.26
CA ARG A 406 -39.04 -27.73 -16.01
C ARG A 406 -40.44 -27.12 -15.92
N ASN A 407 -40.58 -25.83 -16.22
CA ASN A 407 -41.86 -25.15 -16.21
C ASN A 407 -42.82 -25.75 -17.25
N ILE A 408 -42.34 -26.05 -18.46
CA ILE A 408 -43.15 -26.71 -19.50
C ILE A 408 -43.64 -28.08 -19.02
N LEU A 409 -42.80 -28.87 -18.33
CA LEU A 409 -43.18 -30.18 -17.79
C LEU A 409 -44.16 -30.12 -16.63
N THR A 410 -44.33 -28.97 -15.97
CA THR A 410 -45.36 -28.78 -14.93
C THR A 410 -46.72 -28.39 -15.49
N ASP A 411 -46.79 -28.01 -16.77
CA ASP A 411 -48.04 -27.60 -17.42
C ASP A 411 -48.96 -28.82 -17.62
N PRO A 412 -50.16 -28.84 -17.00
CA PRO A 412 -51.07 -29.98 -17.06
C PRO A 412 -51.57 -30.25 -18.49
N VAL A 413 -51.67 -29.22 -19.34
CA VAL A 413 -52.05 -29.38 -20.75
C VAL A 413 -50.93 -30.10 -21.50
N ILE A 414 -49.68 -29.73 -21.26
CA ILE A 414 -48.53 -30.37 -21.91
C ILE A 414 -48.35 -31.81 -21.44
N ARG A 415 -48.56 -32.10 -20.15
CA ARG A 415 -48.58 -33.48 -19.64
C ARG A 415 -49.64 -34.33 -20.32
N GLN A 416 -50.85 -33.79 -20.49
CA GLN A 416 -51.92 -34.49 -21.20
C GLN A 416 -51.55 -34.75 -22.66
N VAL A 417 -50.97 -33.76 -23.37
CA VAL A 417 -50.50 -33.93 -24.76
C VAL A 417 -49.41 -34.99 -24.85
N MET A 418 -48.48 -35.05 -23.90
CA MET A 418 -47.46 -36.11 -23.87
C MET A 418 -48.05 -37.50 -23.66
N SER A 419 -49.04 -37.64 -22.75
CA SER A 419 -49.78 -38.89 -22.55
C SER A 419 -50.54 -39.29 -23.83
N ASP A 420 -51.21 -38.32 -24.47
CA ASP A 420 -51.95 -38.54 -25.71
C ASP A 420 -51.00 -38.93 -26.88
N LEU A 421 -49.74 -38.48 -26.89
CA LEU A 421 -48.76 -38.87 -27.90
C LEU A 421 -48.39 -40.37 -27.81
N GLU A 422 -48.50 -40.97 -26.63
CA GLU A 422 -48.26 -42.40 -26.40
C GLU A 422 -49.52 -43.25 -26.63
N GLU A 423 -50.70 -42.75 -26.23
CA GLU A 423 -51.96 -43.53 -26.18
C GLU A 423 -52.95 -43.20 -27.31
N ASN A 424 -52.98 -41.95 -27.81
CA ASN A 424 -53.98 -41.47 -28.77
C ASN A 424 -53.45 -40.35 -29.68
N LEU A 425 -52.69 -40.75 -30.72
CA LEU A 425 -52.04 -39.84 -31.66
C LEU A 425 -52.98 -38.79 -32.28
N SER A 426 -54.25 -39.12 -32.51
CA SER A 426 -55.22 -38.19 -33.10
C SER A 426 -55.61 -37.07 -32.12
N ALA A 427 -55.75 -37.38 -30.83
CA ALA A 427 -56.03 -36.40 -29.79
C ALA A 427 -54.84 -35.45 -29.59
N ALA A 428 -53.62 -36.00 -29.53
CA ALA A 428 -52.39 -35.21 -29.45
C ALA A 428 -52.23 -34.25 -30.64
N GLN A 429 -52.43 -34.74 -31.87
CA GLN A 429 -52.35 -33.92 -33.09
C GLN A 429 -53.37 -32.77 -33.09
N LYS A 430 -54.57 -32.98 -32.53
CA LYS A 430 -55.60 -31.94 -32.44
C LYS A 430 -55.18 -30.82 -31.48
N GLN A 431 -54.56 -31.16 -30.35
CA GLN A 431 -54.07 -30.19 -29.37
C GLN A 431 -52.82 -29.45 -29.88
N MET A 432 -51.94 -30.15 -30.60
CA MET A 432 -50.75 -29.57 -31.23
C MET A 432 -51.04 -28.62 -32.40
N LYS A 433 -52.31 -28.45 -32.83
CA LYS A 433 -52.69 -27.37 -33.74
C LYS A 433 -52.56 -25.98 -33.10
N ASN A 434 -52.54 -25.90 -31.77
CA ASN A 434 -52.26 -24.66 -31.07
C ASN A 434 -50.75 -24.35 -31.16
N PRO A 435 -50.34 -23.21 -31.75
CA PRO A 435 -48.93 -22.85 -31.94
C PRO A 435 -48.12 -22.80 -30.64
N VAL A 436 -48.77 -22.42 -29.53
CA VAL A 436 -48.12 -22.32 -28.21
C VAL A 436 -47.83 -23.72 -27.65
N ILE A 437 -48.79 -24.63 -27.76
CA ILE A 437 -48.62 -26.03 -27.34
C ILE A 437 -47.57 -26.70 -28.23
N GLN A 438 -47.64 -26.48 -29.54
CA GLN A 438 -46.67 -27.00 -30.49
C GLN A 438 -45.26 -26.53 -30.19
N SER A 439 -45.06 -25.24 -29.91
CA SER A 439 -43.74 -24.68 -29.55
C SER A 439 -43.18 -25.31 -28.26
N LYS A 440 -44.03 -25.48 -27.23
CA LYS A 440 -43.63 -26.15 -25.98
C LYS A 440 -43.26 -27.62 -26.20
N ILE A 441 -44.05 -28.36 -26.99
CA ILE A 441 -43.73 -29.75 -27.36
C ILE A 441 -42.44 -29.82 -28.18
N GLN A 442 -42.21 -28.87 -29.10
CA GLN A 442 -40.97 -28.80 -29.88
C GLN A 442 -39.74 -28.59 -28.98
N LYS A 443 -39.84 -27.77 -27.93
CA LYS A 443 -38.79 -27.60 -26.92
C LYS A 443 -38.52 -28.90 -26.15
N LEU A 444 -39.56 -29.66 -25.80
CA LEU A 444 -39.41 -30.95 -25.14
C LEU A 444 -38.81 -32.04 -26.04
N ILE A 445 -39.13 -32.01 -27.34
CA ILE A 445 -38.47 -32.86 -28.36
C ILE A 445 -36.99 -32.46 -28.48
N GLY A 446 -36.70 -31.16 -28.52
CA GLY A 446 -35.35 -30.61 -28.50
C GLY A 446 -34.56 -30.99 -27.24
N ALA A 447 -35.21 -31.09 -26.08
CA ALA A 447 -34.60 -31.59 -24.85
C ALA A 447 -34.44 -33.13 -24.81
N GLY A 448 -34.91 -33.85 -25.84
CA GLY A 448 -34.90 -35.31 -25.88
C GLY A 448 -35.91 -35.97 -24.93
N ILE A 449 -36.83 -35.21 -24.35
CA ILE A 449 -37.81 -35.67 -23.36
C ILE A 449 -39.01 -36.33 -24.04
N VAL A 450 -39.42 -35.80 -25.20
CA VAL A 450 -40.47 -36.37 -26.05
C VAL A 450 -39.82 -36.92 -27.31
N GLN A 451 -40.13 -38.18 -27.65
CA GLN A 451 -39.73 -38.79 -28.92
C GLN A 451 -40.96 -38.98 -29.80
N MET A 452 -40.93 -38.45 -31.02
CA MET A 452 -41.97 -38.77 -32.00
C MET A 452 -41.57 -40.08 -32.69
N LYS A 453 -42.40 -41.12 -32.51
CA LYS A 453 -42.24 -42.42 -33.18
C LYS A 453 -42.84 -42.42 -34.57
#